data_AF-A0A3S1MIY8-F1
#
_entry.id   AF-A0A3S1MIY8-F1
#
_cell.length_a   1.000
_cell.length_b   1.000
_cell.length_c   1.000
_cell.angle_alpha   90.00
_cell.angle_beta   90.00
_cell.angle_gamma   90.00
#
_symmetry.space_group_name_H-M   'P 1'
#
loop_
_entity.id
_entity.type
_entity.pdbx_description
1 polymer ?
#
loop_
_entity_poly.entity_id
_entity_poly.type
_entity_poly.pdbx_seq_one_letter_code
_entity_poly.pdbx_strand_id
1 'polypeptide(L)'
;MSMSWTYADLKRNAPGVTLIVAVFAVMVSSTLNRWANDVSPIGSVDTFDANVESVQLDHGRGIYLVSIENGSSVLIDDDRPHLIGSRTSIERVTRDNGFVFYRFVN
;
A
#
# COMPACT_ATOMS: atom_id res chain seq x y z
N MET A 1 -27.87 36.02 -29.74
CA MET A 1 -26.48 35.59 -29.47
C MET A 1 -26.29 35.54 -27.96
N SER A 2 -26.38 34.36 -27.34
CA SER A 2 -26.31 34.22 -25.86
C SER A 2 -25.73 32.86 -25.44
N MET A 3 -24.68 32.42 -26.14
CA MET A 3 -24.01 31.13 -25.91
C MET A 3 -22.56 31.30 -25.42
N SER A 4 -22.06 32.54 -25.30
CA SER A 4 -20.64 32.80 -24.99
C SER A 4 -20.32 32.79 -23.50
N TRP A 5 -21.24 33.19 -22.63
CA TRP A 5 -20.95 33.40 -21.20
C TRP A 5 -20.83 32.07 -20.42
N THR A 6 -21.82 31.18 -20.56
CA THR A 6 -21.79 29.85 -19.92
C THR A 6 -20.64 28.98 -20.42
N TYR A 7 -20.29 29.08 -21.71
CA TYR A 7 -19.16 28.33 -22.28
C TYR A 7 -17.80 28.88 -21.82
N ALA A 8 -17.67 30.20 -21.65
CA ALA A 8 -16.45 30.82 -21.14
C ALA A 8 -16.19 30.43 -19.68
N ASP A 9 -17.21 30.43 -18.82
CA ASP A 9 -17.07 30.01 -17.42
C ASP A 9 -16.86 28.50 -17.29
N LEU A 10 -17.54 27.69 -18.10
CA LEU A 10 -17.30 26.24 -18.14
C LEU A 10 -15.86 25.93 -18.57
N LYS A 11 -15.34 26.60 -19.60
CA LYS A 11 -13.96 26.40 -20.09
C LYS A 11 -12.91 26.92 -19.09
N ARG A 12 -13.21 27.99 -18.34
CA ARG A 12 -12.31 28.55 -17.32
C ARG A 12 -12.21 27.64 -16.09
N ASN A 13 -13.30 26.99 -15.71
CA ASN A 13 -13.38 26.11 -14.54
C ASN A 13 -13.15 24.63 -14.87
N ALA A 14 -13.26 24.22 -16.15
CA ALA A 14 -13.07 22.85 -16.61
C ALA A 14 -11.75 22.21 -16.16
N PRO A 15 -10.58 22.89 -16.19
CA PRO A 15 -9.33 22.30 -15.70
C PRO A 15 -9.40 21.95 -14.21
N GLY A 16 -9.99 22.84 -13.40
CA GLY A 16 -10.15 22.62 -11.96
C GLY A 16 -11.13 21.50 -11.64
N VAL A 17 -12.28 21.46 -12.32
CA VAL A 17 -13.29 20.38 -12.15
C VAL A 17 -12.71 19.05 -12.59
N THR A 18 -11.98 19.02 -13.72
CA THR A 18 -11.32 17.80 -14.20
C THR A 18 -10.28 17.30 -13.21
N LEU A 19 -9.49 18.21 -12.64
CA LEU A 19 -8.49 17.87 -11.62
C LEU A 19 -9.14 17.32 -10.34
N ILE A 20 -10.22 17.93 -9.86
CA ILE A 20 -10.94 17.44 -8.68
C ILE A 20 -11.52 16.04 -8.93
N VAL A 21 -12.15 15.82 -10.09
CA VAL A 21 -12.70 14.50 -10.46
C VAL A 21 -11.58 13.47 -10.57
N ALA A 22 -10.44 13.83 -11.16
CA ALA A 22 -9.29 12.92 -11.28
C ALA A 22 -8.72 12.55 -9.91
N VAL A 23 -8.49 13.52 -9.03
CA VAL A 23 -8.01 13.27 -7.66
C VAL A 23 -9.00 12.39 -6.89
N PHE A 24 -10.30 12.70 -6.99
CA PHE A 24 -11.34 11.92 -6.32
C PHE A 24 -11.40 10.48 -6.84
N ALA A 25 -11.33 10.28 -8.16
CA ALA A 25 -11.32 8.96 -8.77
C ALA A 25 -10.14 8.11 -8.28
N VAL A 26 -8.94 8.70 -8.16
CA VAL A 26 -7.75 8.02 -7.62
C VAL A 26 -7.96 7.62 -6.15
N MET A 27 -8.42 8.55 -5.31
CA MET A 27 -8.63 8.30 -3.88
C MET A 27 -9.69 7.23 -3.62
N VAL A 28 -10.82 7.29 -4.34
CA VAL A 28 -11.90 6.30 -4.24
C VAL A 28 -11.43 4.93 -4.72
N SER A 29 -10.75 4.86 -5.88
CA SER A 29 -10.26 3.59 -6.41
C SER A 29 -9.24 2.94 -5.47
N SER A 30 -8.32 3.72 -4.90
CA SER A 30 -7.35 3.23 -3.92
C SER A 30 -8.03 2.66 -2.67
N THR A 31 -9.02 3.38 -2.14
CA THR A 31 -9.76 2.94 -0.95
C THR A 31 -10.57 1.68 -1.22
N LEU A 32 -11.25 1.61 -2.36
CA LEU A 32 -12.02 0.41 -2.76
C LEU A 32 -11.11 -0.80 -2.95
N ASN A 33 -9.94 -0.63 -3.58
CA ASN A 33 -8.98 -1.71 -3.76
C ASN A 33 -8.44 -2.22 -2.42
N ARG A 34 -8.08 -1.31 -1.51
CA ARG A 34 -7.64 -1.67 -0.16
C ARG A 34 -8.72 -2.49 0.56
N TRP A 35 -9.96 -2.04 0.51
CA TRP A 35 -11.08 -2.74 1.13
C TRP A 35 -11.33 -4.12 0.51
N ALA A 36 -11.33 -4.20 -0.82
CA ALA A 36 -11.48 -5.46 -1.53
C ALA A 36 -10.38 -6.46 -1.14
N ASN A 37 -9.14 -5.99 -0.95
CA ASN A 37 -8.03 -6.80 -0.47
C ASN A 37 -8.21 -7.21 0.99
N ASP A 38 -8.61 -6.30 1.88
CA ASP A 38 -8.75 -6.58 3.31
C ASP A 38 -9.84 -7.63 3.60
N VAL A 39 -10.93 -7.63 2.83
CA VAL A 39 -12.05 -8.56 2.98
C VAL A 39 -11.81 -9.91 2.28
N SER A 40 -10.91 -9.97 1.29
CA SER A 40 -10.60 -11.23 0.60
C SER A 40 -10.01 -12.26 1.57
N PRO A 41 -10.50 -13.51 1.62
CA PRO A 41 -9.94 -14.52 2.52
C PRO A 41 -8.46 -14.79 2.26
N ILE A 42 -7.75 -15.25 3.30
CA ILE A 42 -6.37 -15.71 3.16
C ILE A 42 -6.40 -17.10 2.52
N GLY A 43 -5.74 -17.23 1.37
CA GLY A 43 -5.64 -18.49 0.63
C GLY A 43 -4.43 -19.31 1.05
N SER A 44 -3.26 -18.67 1.16
CA SER A 44 -2.02 -19.34 1.58
C SER A 44 -1.12 -18.45 2.43
N VAL A 45 -0.31 -19.11 3.26
CA VAL A 45 0.71 -18.48 4.10
C VAL A 45 1.99 -19.30 3.99
N ASP A 46 3.05 -18.69 3.48
CA ASP A 46 4.37 -19.31 3.38
C ASP A 46 5.33 -18.63 4.36
N THR A 47 6.11 -19.40 5.11
CA THR A 47 7.09 -18.87 6.06
C THR A 47 8.49 -18.91 5.48
N PHE A 48 9.26 -17.84 5.70
CA PHE A 48 10.64 -17.71 5.25
C PHE A 48 11.52 -17.18 6.37
N ASP A 49 12.77 -17.65 6.39
CA ASP A 49 13.81 -17.01 7.19
C ASP A 49 14.29 -15.73 6.50
N ALA A 50 14.48 -14.71 7.32
CA ALA A 50 14.86 -13.40 6.87
C ALA A 50 15.72 -12.67 7.92
N ASN A 51 16.40 -11.61 7.50
CA ASN A 51 17.19 -10.74 8.35
C ASN A 51 16.67 -9.31 8.29
N VAL A 52 16.52 -8.67 9.44
CA VAL A 52 16.08 -7.27 9.51
C VAL A 52 17.27 -6.37 9.18
N GLU A 53 17.26 -5.72 8.02
CA GLU A 53 18.39 -4.90 7.55
C GLU A 53 18.33 -3.47 8.11
N SER A 54 17.14 -2.88 8.12
CA SER A 54 16.93 -1.53 8.62
C SER A 54 15.48 -1.28 8.97
N VAL A 55 15.23 -0.16 9.66
CA VAL A 55 13.89 0.33 9.96
C VAL A 55 13.82 1.82 9.70
N GLN A 56 12.75 2.24 9.05
CA GLN A 56 12.32 3.62 9.03
C GLN A 56 11.15 3.77 9.99
N LEU A 57 11.35 4.53 11.05
CA LEU A 57 10.28 4.84 12.00
C LEU A 57 9.48 6.03 11.49
N ASP A 58 8.17 5.84 11.38
CA ASP A 58 7.20 6.89 11.05
C ASP A 58 6.07 6.86 12.07
N HIS A 59 5.92 7.94 12.84
CA HIS A 59 4.83 8.12 13.82
C HIS A 59 4.59 6.92 14.78
N GLY A 60 5.65 6.23 15.19
CA GLY A 60 5.58 5.08 16.11
C GLY A 60 5.40 3.72 15.42
N ARG A 61 5.29 3.71 14.09
CA ARG A 61 5.20 2.51 13.26
C ARG A 61 6.54 2.28 12.53
N GLY A 62 6.99 1.03 12.46
CA GLY A 62 8.25 0.67 11.81
C GLY A 62 8.02 0.11 10.43
N ILE A 63 8.58 0.77 9.41
CA ILE A 63 8.73 0.18 8.08
C ILE A 63 10.10 -0.49 8.03
N TYR A 64 10.11 -1.81 8.15
CA TYR A 64 11.32 -2.63 8.18
C TYR A 64 11.71 -3.07 6.78
N LEU A 65 12.97 -2.84 6.41
CA LEU A 65 13.59 -3.51 5.28
C LEU A 65 14.10 -4.87 5.75
N VAL A 66 13.62 -5.93 5.13
CA VAL A 66 13.91 -7.30 5.52
C VAL A 66 14.47 -8.05 4.32
N SER A 67 15.65 -8.64 4.47
CA SER A 67 16.29 -9.48 3.45
C SER A 67 15.89 -10.94 3.65
N ILE A 68 15.36 -11.55 2.61
CA ILE A 68 15.01 -12.97 2.58
C ILE A 68 16.26 -13.75 2.14
N GLU A 69 16.47 -14.94 2.69
CA GLU A 69 17.65 -15.77 2.44
C GLU A 69 17.90 -16.07 0.94
N ASN A 70 16.86 -15.97 0.10
CA ASN A 70 16.95 -16.10 -1.35
C ASN A 70 17.53 -14.87 -2.08
N GLY A 71 18.00 -13.85 -1.35
CA GLY A 71 18.58 -12.62 -1.88
C GLY A 71 17.57 -11.53 -2.25
N SER A 72 16.27 -11.76 -2.05
CA SER A 72 15.23 -10.74 -2.23
C SER A 72 15.09 -9.89 -0.96
N SER A 73 14.58 -8.66 -1.09
CA SER A 73 14.24 -7.82 0.07
C SER A 73 12.80 -7.32 -0.02
N VAL A 74 12.16 -7.19 1.14
CA VAL A 74 10.77 -6.73 1.27
C VAL A 74 10.66 -5.64 2.32
N LEU A 75 9.64 -4.81 2.18
CA LEU A 75 9.26 -3.84 3.20
C LEU A 75 8.09 -4.41 3.99
N ILE A 76 8.22 -4.43 5.32
CA ILE A 76 7.19 -4.89 6.25
C ILE A 76 6.84 -3.75 7.19
N ASP A 77 5.55 -3.47 7.28
CA ASP A 77 5.00 -2.45 8.14
C ASP A 77 4.45 -3.13 9.41
N ASP A 78 5.12 -2.92 10.55
CA ASP A 78 4.76 -3.52 11.85
C ASP A 78 4.85 -2.47 12.96
N ASP A 79 3.91 -2.55 13.89
CA ASP A 79 3.84 -1.68 15.06
C ASP A 79 4.80 -2.16 16.17
N ARG A 80 5.23 -3.42 16.09
CA ARG A 80 6.14 -4.05 17.06
C ARG A 80 7.60 -3.70 16.73
N PRO A 81 8.43 -3.45 17.75
CA PRO A 81 9.86 -3.25 17.56
C PRO A 81 10.55 -4.57 17.17
N HIS A 82 11.34 -4.55 16.11
CA HIS A 82 12.20 -5.67 15.70
C HIS A 82 13.67 -5.27 15.71
N LEU A 83 14.54 -6.19 16.11
CA LEU A 83 15.97 -5.91 16.25
C LEU A 83 16.65 -5.88 14.87
N ILE A 84 17.33 -4.79 14.55
CA ILE A 84 18.13 -4.65 13.33
C ILE A 84 19.33 -5.60 13.38
N GLY A 85 19.61 -6.27 12.28
CA GLY A 85 20.64 -7.31 12.15
C GLY A 85 20.26 -8.66 12.76
N SER A 86 19.00 -8.83 13.18
CA SER A 86 18.52 -10.10 13.72
C SER A 86 17.89 -10.99 12.64
N ARG A 87 18.17 -12.29 12.74
CA ARG A 87 17.46 -13.33 12.00
C ARG A 87 16.08 -13.52 12.61
N THR A 88 15.07 -13.52 11.77
CA THR A 88 13.66 -13.67 12.13
C THR A 88 12.94 -14.47 11.05
N SER A 89 11.71 -14.89 11.34
CA SER A 89 10.85 -15.53 10.35
C SER A 89 9.75 -14.55 9.94
N ILE A 90 9.49 -14.50 8.64
CA ILE A 90 8.41 -13.71 8.05
C ILE A 90 7.43 -14.63 7.33
N GLU A 91 6.20 -14.16 7.20
CA GLU A 91 5.15 -14.82 6.44
C GLU A 91 4.86 -14.02 5.18
N ARG A 92 4.83 -14.70 4.03
CA ARG A 92 4.18 -14.23 2.81
C ARG A 92 2.74 -14.69 2.86
N VAL A 93 1.82 -13.75 2.97
CA VAL A 93 0.38 -14.01 2.96
C VAL A 93 -0.14 -13.72 1.56
N THR A 94 -0.76 -14.73 0.95
CA THR A 94 -1.45 -14.60 -0.34
C THR A 94 -2.94 -14.78 -0.11
N ARG A 95 -3.72 -13.77 -0.50
CA ARG A 95 -5.19 -13.81 -0.46
C ARG A 95 -5.74 -14.45 -1.72
N ASP A 96 -6.99 -14.91 -1.65
CA ASP A 96 -7.66 -15.58 -2.77
C ASP A 96 -7.78 -14.71 -4.02
N ASN A 97 -7.82 -13.38 -3.84
CA ASN A 97 -7.82 -12.42 -4.94
C ASN A 97 -6.42 -12.17 -5.56
N GLY A 98 -5.40 -12.91 -5.12
CA GLY A 98 -4.01 -12.80 -5.57
C GLY A 98 -3.21 -11.68 -4.89
N PHE A 99 -3.79 -10.91 -3.97
CA PHE A 99 -3.05 -9.90 -3.21
C PHE A 99 -2.01 -10.56 -2.30
N VAL A 100 -0.77 -10.09 -2.37
CA VAL A 100 0.36 -10.61 -1.58
C VAL A 100 0.92 -9.52 -0.68
N PHE A 101 1.12 -9.84 0.59
CA PHE A 101 1.82 -8.97 1.54
C PHE A 101 2.70 -9.81 2.48
N TYR A 102 3.68 -9.16 3.10
CA TYR A 102 4.59 -9.78 4.05
C TYR A 102 4.35 -9.25 5.45
N ARG A 103 4.50 -10.11 6.46
CA ARG A 103 4.44 -9.74 7.88
C ARG A 103 5.44 -10.55 8.70
N PHE A 104 5.83 -10.07 9.86
CA PHE A 104 6.59 -10.90 10.80
C PHE A 104 5.71 -12.04 11.34
N VAL A 105 6.32 -13.20 11.59
CA VAL A 105 5.65 -14.27 12.33
C VAL A 105 5.27 -13.72 13.71
N ASN A 106 4.11 -14.14 14.21
CA ASN A 106 3.53 -13.58 15.42
C ASN A 106 4.27 -14.01 16.69
#